data_AF-A0A819TEL6-F1
#
_entry.id   AF-A0A819TEL6-F1
#
_cell.length_a   1.000
_cell.length_b   1.000
_cell.length_c   1.000
_cell.angle_alpha   90.00
_cell.angle_beta   90.00
_cell.angle_gamma   90.00
#
_symmetry.space_group_name_H-M   'P 1'
#
loop_
_entity.id
_entity.type
_entity.pdbx_description
1 polymer ?
#
loop_
_entity_poly.entity_id
_entity_poly.type
_entity_poly.pdbx_seq_one_letter_code
_entity_poly.pdbx_strand_id
1 'polypeptide(L)'
;SAFNKARRAVTPTTQLFDIPDPFSSTLRNDNFIVLDKMITRRQRIILFGTVEQLKMLFSSDVVLMDGTFSSCPVMFDQVYTLHSIKFEQCNLSIFFSFTYTYI
;
A
#
# COMPACT_ATOMS: atom_id res chain seq x y z
N SER A 1 28.13 21.06 -11.72
CA SER A 1 26.95 21.33 -10.88
C SER A 1 26.46 20.01 -10.30
N ALA A 2 26.63 19.83 -8.99
CA ALA A 2 26.59 18.55 -8.27
C ALA A 2 25.18 18.01 -7.94
N PHE A 3 24.16 18.39 -8.72
CA PHE A 3 22.75 18.11 -8.39
C PHE A 3 22.19 16.81 -8.99
N ASN A 4 22.90 16.12 -9.90
CA ASN A 4 22.42 14.88 -10.53
C ASN A 4 22.96 13.58 -9.91
N LYS A 5 23.58 13.64 -8.73
CA LYS A 5 24.00 12.45 -7.96
C LYS A 5 23.11 12.22 -6.75
N ALA A 6 21.84 12.60 -6.85
CA ALA A 6 20.86 12.47 -5.78
C ALA A 6 20.35 11.01 -5.72
N ARG A 7 20.81 10.31 -4.68
CA ARG A 7 20.14 9.19 -4.01
C ARG A 7 19.75 8.01 -4.92
N ARG A 8 20.66 7.04 -5.07
CA ARG A 8 20.21 5.64 -5.15
C ARG A 8 19.47 5.38 -3.84
N ALA A 9 18.13 5.47 -3.86
CA ALA A 9 17.33 4.98 -2.75
C ALA A 9 17.71 3.51 -2.57
N VAL A 10 18.33 3.18 -1.45
CA VAL A 10 18.58 1.78 -1.08
C VAL A 10 17.20 1.18 -0.88
N THR A 11 16.77 0.35 -1.83
CA THR A 11 15.52 -0.40 -1.69
C THR A 11 15.63 -1.24 -0.42
N PRO A 12 14.69 -1.11 0.53
CA PRO A 12 14.72 -1.91 1.75
C PRO A 12 14.75 -3.40 1.39
N THR A 13 15.58 -4.17 2.06
CA THR A 13 15.70 -5.63 1.87
C THR A 13 14.90 -6.42 2.90
N THR A 14 14.29 -5.71 3.86
CA THR A 14 13.48 -6.29 4.94
C THR A 14 12.22 -5.46 5.14
N GLN A 15 11.27 -5.99 5.91
CA GLN A 15 10.04 -5.29 6.29
C GLN A 15 10.24 -4.25 7.41
N LEU A 16 11.44 -4.20 8.00
CA LEU A 16 11.80 -3.25 9.06
C LEU A 16 12.34 -1.98 8.42
N PHE A 17 11.43 -1.13 7.95
CA PHE A 17 11.76 0.17 7.39
C PHE A 17 10.72 1.21 7.77
N ASP A 18 11.15 2.45 7.92
CA ASP A 18 10.24 3.58 8.09
C ASP A 18 9.73 4.04 6.74
N ILE A 19 8.43 4.33 6.65
CA ILE A 19 7.84 4.90 5.43
C ILE A 19 8.25 6.38 5.37
N PRO A 20 8.95 6.83 4.32
CA PRO A 20 9.35 8.24 4.23
C PRO A 20 8.14 9.17 4.15
N ASP A 21 8.21 10.33 4.80
CA ASP A 21 7.14 11.34 4.86
C ASP A 21 6.50 11.69 3.49
N PRO A 22 7.25 11.78 2.37
CA PRO A 22 6.64 12.03 1.06
C PRO A 22 5.67 10.94 0.59
N PHE A 23 5.69 9.76 1.20
CA PHE A 23 4.84 8.61 0.87
C PHE A 23 3.78 8.32 1.94
N SER A 24 3.76 9.08 3.05
CA SER A 24 2.73 8.95 4.09
C SER A 24 1.51 9.83 3.85
N SER A 25 1.59 10.77 2.90
CA SER A 25 0.54 11.74 2.62
C SER A 25 0.20 11.84 1.13
N THR A 26 -1.04 12.19 0.81
CA THR A 26 -1.46 12.50 -0.56
C THR A 26 -0.87 13.84 -1.02
N LEU A 27 -1.00 14.15 -2.32
CA LEU A 27 -0.67 15.49 -2.85
C LEU A 27 -1.52 16.62 -2.25
N ARG A 28 -2.64 16.28 -1.60
CA ARG A 28 -3.51 17.21 -0.86
C ARG A 28 -3.19 17.26 0.63
N ASN A 29 -2.12 16.60 1.05
CA ASN A 29 -1.65 16.50 2.43
C ASN A 29 -2.60 15.71 3.37
N ASP A 30 -3.42 14.82 2.81
CA ASP A 30 -4.23 13.89 3.59
C ASP A 30 -3.39 12.67 4.02
N ASN A 31 -3.65 12.13 5.21
CA ASN A 31 -3.01 10.88 5.63
C ASN A 31 -3.33 9.74 4.64
N PHE A 32 -2.29 9.10 4.11
CA PHE A 32 -2.37 8.05 3.09
C PHE A 32 -1.98 6.66 3.62
N ILE A 33 -1.76 6.52 4.93
CA ILE A 33 -1.53 5.23 5.58
C ILE A 33 -2.68 4.99 6.56
N VAL A 34 -3.54 4.01 6.23
CA VAL A 34 -4.67 3.62 7.08
C VAL A 34 -4.21 2.65 8.17
N LEU A 35 -3.30 1.74 7.82
CA LEU A 35 -2.77 0.71 8.72
C LEU A 35 -1.30 0.49 8.40
N ASP A 36 -0.50 0.39 9.45
CA ASP A 36 0.86 -0.14 9.39
C ASP A 36 1.08 -1.00 10.63
N LYS A 37 1.13 -2.32 10.45
CA LYS A 37 1.13 -3.27 11.56
C LYS A 37 2.05 -4.45 11.31
N MET A 38 2.95 -4.67 12.25
CA MET A 38 3.67 -5.94 12.39
C MET A 38 2.73 -7.00 12.98
N ILE A 39 2.44 -8.04 12.22
CA ILE A 39 1.66 -9.21 12.65
C ILE A 39 2.56 -10.19 13.41
N THR A 40 3.78 -10.41 12.91
CA THR A 40 4.85 -11.17 13.58
C THR A 40 6.19 -10.47 13.38
N ARG A 41 7.29 -11.01 13.92
CA ARG A 41 8.64 -10.46 13.70
C ARG A 41 9.06 -10.41 12.22
N ARG A 42 8.36 -11.12 11.32
CA ARG A 42 8.68 -11.21 9.89
C ARG A 42 7.48 -10.99 8.97
N GLN A 43 6.35 -10.53 9.51
CA GLN A 43 5.13 -10.28 8.73
C GLN A 43 4.61 -8.90 9.09
N ARG A 44 4.53 -8.02 8.08
CA ARG A 44 4.02 -6.66 8.18
C ARG A 44 2.91 -6.48 7.17
N ILE A 45 1.81 -5.89 7.60
CA ILE A 45 0.73 -5.44 6.72
C ILE A 45 0.76 -3.91 6.71
N ILE A 46 0.83 -3.35 5.50
CA ILE A 46 0.70 -1.92 5.26
C ILE A 46 -0.51 -1.72 4.35
N LEU A 47 -1.38 -0.79 4.74
CA LEU A 47 -2.57 -0.40 4.01
C LEU A 47 -2.44 1.06 3.58
N PHE A 48 -2.21 1.25 2.28
CA PHE A 48 -2.20 2.58 1.69
C PHE A 48 -3.60 2.97 1.24
N GLY A 49 -4.01 4.16 1.65
CA GLY A 49 -5.30 4.74 1.35
C GLY A 49 -5.64 5.89 2.29
N THR A 50 -6.70 6.61 2.00
CA THR A 50 -7.26 7.60 2.91
C THR A 50 -8.48 7.05 3.64
N VAL A 51 -8.86 7.69 4.73
CA VAL A 51 -10.10 7.35 5.46
C VAL A 51 -11.33 7.48 4.55
N GLU A 52 -11.35 8.46 3.65
CA GLU A 52 -12.47 8.66 2.73
C GLU A 52 -12.58 7.51 1.71
N GLN A 53 -11.44 7.04 1.22
CA GLN A 53 -11.35 5.87 0.36
C GLN A 53 -11.87 4.61 1.06
N LEU A 54 -11.57 4.44 2.35
CA LEU A 54 -12.11 3.33 3.15
C LEU A 54 -13.63 3.43 3.35
N LYS A 55 -14.17 4.64 3.60
CA LYS A 55 -15.63 4.85 3.67
C LYS A 55 -16.31 4.53 2.34
N MET A 56 -15.70 4.91 1.21
CA MET A 56 -16.23 4.57 -0.11
C MET A 56 -16.31 3.07 -0.30
N LEU A 57 -15.25 2.34 0.04
CA LEU A 57 -15.22 0.88 0.02
C LEU A 57 -16.33 0.28 0.90
N PHE A 58 -16.50 0.77 2.13
CA PHE A 58 -17.54 0.30 3.05
C PHE A 58 -18.97 0.55 2.54
N SER A 59 -19.18 1.65 1.82
CA SER A 59 -20.48 2.03 1.26
C SER A 59 -20.75 1.48 -0.14
N SER A 60 -19.82 0.72 -0.73
CA SER A 60 -19.92 0.28 -2.12
C SER A 60 -20.68 -1.04 -2.23
N ASP A 61 -21.59 -1.12 -3.20
CA ASP A 61 -22.31 -2.36 -3.50
C ASP A 61 -21.41 -3.41 -4.16
N VAL A 62 -20.35 -2.97 -4.85
CA VAL A 62 -19.43 -3.83 -5.59
C VAL A 62 -17.99 -3.45 -5.31
N VAL A 63 -17.26 -4.40 -4.74
CA VAL A 63 -15.81 -4.31 -4.53
C VAL A 63 -15.12 -5.26 -5.50
N LEU A 64 -14.26 -4.71 -6.36
CA LEU A 64 -13.35 -5.48 -7.19
C LEU A 64 -12.02 -5.63 -6.47
N MET A 65 -11.41 -6.79 -6.64
CA MET A 65 -10.16 -7.11 -5.99
C MET A 65 -9.21 -7.76 -6.97
N ASP A 66 -7.96 -7.30 -6.99
CA ASP A 66 -6.91 -7.87 -7.83
C ASP A 66 -5.62 -8.02 -7.02
N GLY A 67 -4.89 -9.11 -7.24
CA GLY A 67 -3.68 -9.42 -6.50
C GLY A 67 -2.58 -9.89 -7.44
N THR A 68 -1.39 -9.32 -7.29
CA THR A 68 -0.21 -9.77 -8.03
C THR A 68 0.78 -10.42 -7.07
N PHE A 69 1.09 -11.70 -7.31
CA PHE A 69 2.12 -12.44 -6.60
C PHE A 69 3.48 -12.32 -7.30
N SER A 70 3.49 -12.22 -8.63
CA SER A 70 4.69 -12.30 -9.47
C SER A 70 5.50 -10.99 -9.58
N SER A 71 4.98 -9.87 -9.09
CA SER A 71 5.60 -8.54 -9.26
C SER A 71 5.65 -7.72 -7.97
N CYS A 72 5.63 -8.39 -6.81
CA CYS A 72 5.75 -7.73 -5.51
C CYS A 72 7.22 -7.45 -5.16
N PRO A 73 7.50 -6.41 -4.34
CA PRO A 73 8.83 -6.21 -3.77
C PRO A 73 9.25 -7.42 -2.93
N VAL A 74 10.51 -7.86 -3.03
CA VAL A 74 11.04 -9.10 -2.41
C VAL A 74 10.78 -9.22 -0.90
N MET A 75 10.62 -8.09 -0.21
CA MET A 75 10.31 -8.05 1.23
C MET A 75 8.82 -8.34 1.55
N PHE A 76 7.98 -8.58 0.54
CA PHE A 76 6.55 -8.79 0.64
C PHE A 76 6.14 -9.93 -0.29
N ASP A 77 5.09 -10.69 0.06
CA ASP A 77 4.72 -11.88 -0.71
C ASP A 77 3.66 -11.56 -1.78
N GLN A 78 2.90 -10.47 -1.59
CA GLN A 78 1.84 -10.09 -2.49
C GLN A 78 1.60 -8.59 -2.45
N VAL A 79 1.17 -8.03 -3.59
CA VAL A 79 0.50 -6.72 -3.63
C VAL A 79 -0.96 -6.95 -4.00
N TYR A 80 -1.88 -6.47 -3.16
CA TYR A 80 -3.32 -6.55 -3.40
C TYR A 80 -3.89 -5.16 -3.68
N THR A 81 -4.87 -5.07 -4.56
CA THR A 81 -5.61 -3.84 -4.87
C THR A 81 -7.11 -4.03 -4.66
N LEU A 82 -7.73 -3.13 -3.91
CA LEU A 82 -9.20 -3.04 -3.81
C LEU A 82 -9.70 -1.82 -4.56
N HIS A 83 -10.79 -2.01 -5.31
CA HIS A 83 -11.46 -0.97 -6.08
C HIS A 83 -12.95 -0.98 -5.71
N SER A 84 -13.52 0.18 -5.41
CA SER A 84 -14.96 0.36 -5.25
C SER A 84 -15.55 0.97 -6.52
N ILE A 85 -16.70 0.46 -6.97
CA ILE A 85 -17.46 1.08 -8.06
C ILE A 85 -18.52 2.00 -7.45
N LYS A 86 -18.56 3.26 -7.89
CA LYS A 86 -19.61 4.20 -7.53
C LYS A 86 -19.92 5.10 -8.73
N PHE A 87 -21.20 5.18 -9.12
CA PHE A 87 -21.66 5.95 -10.29
C PHE A 87 -20.93 5.60 -11.60
N GLU A 88 -20.71 4.30 -11.86
CA GLU A 88 -19.98 3.80 -13.04
C GLU A 88 -18.51 4.27 -13.18
N GLN A 89 -17.96 4.94 -12.16
CA GLN A 89 -16.55 5.30 -12.11
C GLN A 89 -15.80 4.36 -11.16
N CYS A 90 -14.69 3.81 -11.64
CA CYS A 90 -13.76 3.03 -10.83
C CYS A 90 -12.83 4.00 -10.10
N ASN A 91 -13.11 4.25 -8.81
CA ASN A 91 -12.29 5.10 -7.97
C ASN A 91 -11.74 4.24 -6.83
N LEU A 92 -10.54 3.67 -7.00
CA LEU A 92 -9.54 3.38 -5.94
C LEU A 92 -8.51 2.35 -6.38
N SER A 93 -7.25 2.54 -6.01
CA SER A 93 -6.30 1.43 -5.82
C SER A 93 -5.85 1.45 -4.36
N ILE A 94 -6.39 0.57 -3.51
CA ILE A 94 -5.90 0.37 -2.14
C ILE A 94 -4.83 -0.71 -2.16
N PHE A 95 -3.58 -0.39 -1.82
CA PHE A 95 -2.50 -1.39 -1.80
C PHE A 95 -2.43 -2.12 -0.45
N PHE A 96 -2.50 -3.46 -0.47
CA PHE A 96 -2.14 -4.32 0.66
C PHE A 96 -0.87 -5.07 0.34
N SER A 97 -0.11 -5.38 1.39
CA SER A 97 0.91 -6.40 1.32
C SER A 97 0.76 -7.40 2.45
N PHE A 98 0.88 -8.69 2.12
CA PHE A 98 0.87 -9.79 3.07
C PHE A 98 2.20 -10.55 2.99
N THR A 99 2.52 -11.25 4.08
CA THR A 99 3.47 -12.35 4.06
C THR A 99 2.75 -13.59 4.59
N TYR A 100 2.60 -14.64 3.77
CA TYR A 100 1.97 -15.90 4.14
C TYR A 100 3.08 -16.94 4.37
N THR A 101 3.14 -17.52 5.56
CA THR A 101 3.89 -18.76 5.78
C THR A 101 2.88 -19.87 5.96
N TYR A 102 2.95 -20.89 5.11
CA TYR A 102 2.16 -22.13 5.23
C TYR A 102 2.22 -22.63 6.69
N ILE A 103 1.04 -22.87 7.28
CA ILE A 103 0.90 -23.69 8.49
C ILE A 103 0.77 -25.14 8.03
#